data_AF-A0A815TB72-F1
#
_entry.id   AF-A0A815TB72-F1
#
_cell.length_a   1.000
_cell.length_b   1.000
_cell.length_c   1.000
_cell.angle_alpha   90.00
_cell.angle_beta   90.00
_cell.angle_gamma   90.00
#
_symmetry.space_group_name_H-M   'P 1'
#
loop_
_entity.id
_entity.type
_entity.pdbx_description
1 polymer ?
#
loop_
_entity_poly.entity_id
_entity_poly.type
_entity_poly.pdbx_seq_one_letter_code
_entity_poly.pdbx_strand_id
1 'polypeptide(L)'
;MDVAQSRLYPGAHIATGNPHDYFHHGIVIDPTTDEILIVHFWGHKKREAHIQTTDLSTFVSGSSHRVASKNRQLYLVHYENDTFEKQQETCQHAKEMLEKPYSCKFHLLRLNCESFARFCRTGEWKSEQAIALKSFPLKNIRNICKKN
;
A
#
# COMPACT_ATOMS: atom_id res chain seq x y z
N MET A 1 19.65 -0.47 -10.60
CA MET A 1 18.32 -0.23 -10.00
C MET A 1 17.40 -1.37 -10.39
N ASP A 2 16.67 -1.94 -9.43
CA ASP A 2 15.67 -2.97 -9.70
C ASP A 2 14.57 -2.42 -10.63
N VAL A 3 14.09 -3.21 -11.59
CA VAL A 3 13.06 -2.79 -12.59
C VAL A 3 11.75 -2.39 -11.91
N ALA A 4 11.47 -2.96 -10.74
CA ALA A 4 10.33 -2.56 -9.92
C ALA A 4 10.51 -1.16 -9.34
N GLN A 5 11.72 -0.83 -8.88
CA GLN A 5 12.04 0.44 -8.22
C GLN A 5 11.91 1.62 -9.19
N SER A 6 12.33 1.45 -10.45
CA SER A 6 12.24 2.50 -11.47
C SER A 6 10.81 2.83 -11.94
N ARG A 7 9.80 2.10 -11.46
CA ARG A 7 8.38 2.30 -11.79
C ARG A 7 7.59 2.95 -10.65
N LEU A 8 8.23 3.19 -9.51
CA LEU A 8 7.61 3.84 -8.36
C LEU A 8 7.78 5.36 -8.45
N TYR A 9 6.79 6.08 -7.97
CA TYR A 9 6.72 7.54 -7.97
C TYR A 9 6.04 8.01 -6.67
N PRO A 10 6.20 9.29 -6.26
CA PRO A 10 5.54 9.78 -5.06
C PRO A 10 4.02 9.68 -5.23
N GLY A 11 3.32 9.21 -4.20
CA GLY A 11 1.87 9.02 -4.22
C GLY A 11 1.42 7.72 -4.90
N ALA A 12 2.35 6.89 -5.38
CA ALA A 12 2.01 5.58 -5.93
C ALA A 12 1.37 4.71 -4.86
N HIS A 13 0.16 4.22 -5.15
CA HIS A 13 -0.50 3.19 -4.35
C HIS A 13 0.04 1.83 -4.79
N ILE A 14 0.74 1.17 -3.88
CA ILE A 14 1.33 -0.14 -4.11
C ILE A 14 0.65 -1.22 -3.27
N ALA A 15 0.71 -2.45 -3.77
CA ALA A 15 0.20 -3.62 -3.08
C ALA A 15 1.26 -4.74 -3.14
N THR A 16 1.41 -5.50 -2.06
CA THR A 16 2.25 -6.69 -2.01
C THR A 16 1.48 -7.89 -1.48
N GLY A 17 1.57 -9.00 -2.19
CA GLY A 17 0.88 -10.23 -1.82
C GLY A 17 1.17 -11.34 -2.80
N ASN A 18 0.61 -12.51 -2.51
CA ASN A 18 0.47 -13.57 -3.49
C ASN A 18 -0.88 -13.39 -4.21
N PRO A 19 -1.01 -13.82 -5.48
CA PRO A 19 -2.26 -13.70 -6.25
C PRO A 19 -3.52 -14.31 -5.59
N HIS A 20 -3.34 -15.16 -4.57
CA HIS A 20 -4.40 -15.89 -3.88
C HIS A 20 -4.61 -15.46 -2.42
N ASP A 21 -3.87 -14.46 -1.95
CA ASP A 21 -3.91 -13.96 -0.57
C ASP A 21 -4.47 -12.54 -0.49
N TYR A 22 -4.72 -12.09 0.75
CA TYR A 22 -5.00 -10.69 1.04
C TYR A 22 -3.77 -9.84 0.67
N PHE A 23 -3.95 -8.82 -0.17
CA PHE A 23 -2.84 -7.91 -0.49
C PHE A 23 -2.62 -6.93 0.66
N HIS A 24 -1.35 -6.63 0.92
CA HIS A 24 -0.94 -5.59 1.84
C HIS A 24 -0.67 -4.31 1.06
N HIS A 25 -1.32 -3.20 1.43
CA HIS A 25 -1.31 -1.95 0.66
C HIS A 25 -0.51 -0.85 1.35
N GLY A 26 0.08 0.04 0.56
CA GLY A 26 0.85 1.19 1.03
C GLY A 26 0.95 2.31 0.00
N ILE A 27 1.44 3.46 0.44
CA ILE A 27 1.67 4.67 -0.37
C ILE A 27 3.16 4.98 -0.37
N VAL A 28 3.75 5.15 -1.55
CA VAL A 28 5.12 5.66 -1.71
C VAL A 28 5.12 7.16 -1.40
N ILE A 29 5.96 7.62 -0.48
CA ILE A 29 6.07 9.07 -0.16
C ILE A 29 7.38 9.70 -0.61
N ASP A 30 8.43 8.88 -0.76
CA ASP A 30 9.73 9.31 -1.29
C ASP A 30 10.37 8.15 -2.07
N PRO A 31 10.39 8.22 -3.41
CA PRO A 31 11.09 7.25 -4.26
C PRO A 31 12.51 7.70 -4.65
N THR A 32 12.95 8.87 -4.19
CA THR A 32 14.18 9.53 -4.67
C THR A 32 15.41 9.22 -3.82
N THR A 33 15.19 8.73 -2.61
CA THR A 33 16.20 8.18 -1.72
C THR A 33 16.60 6.76 -2.13
N ASP A 34 17.82 6.34 -1.79
CA ASP A 34 18.24 4.94 -1.93
C ASP A 34 17.29 3.99 -1.17
N GLU A 35 16.63 4.50 -0.14
CA GLU A 35 15.60 3.82 0.64
C GLU A 35 14.21 4.37 0.30
N ILE A 36 13.48 3.71 -0.60
CA ILE A 36 12.10 4.11 -0.92
C ILE A 36 11.23 3.99 0.33
N LEU A 37 10.60 5.10 0.73
CA LEU A 37 9.77 5.17 1.92
C LEU A 37 8.30 4.92 1.60
N ILE A 38 7.72 3.98 2.34
CA ILE A 38 6.33 3.53 2.20
C ILE A 38 5.57 3.82 3.50
N VAL A 39 4.46 4.55 3.38
CA VAL A 39 3.48 4.70 4.46
C VAL A 39 2.43 3.63 4.31
N HIS A 40 2.16 2.89 5.38
CA HIS A 40 1.12 1.88 5.35
C HIS A 40 0.52 1.63 6.73
N PHE A 41 -0.68 1.08 6.72
CA PHE A 41 -1.34 0.59 7.92
C PHE A 41 -0.70 -0.75 8.33
N TRP A 42 -0.32 -0.93 9.59
CA TRP A 42 0.30 -2.15 10.11
C TRP A 42 -0.33 -2.57 11.43
N GLY A 43 -0.39 -3.88 11.69
CA GLY A 43 -0.80 -4.44 12.97
C GLY A 43 -1.17 -5.91 12.83
N HIS A 44 -0.58 -6.78 13.66
CA HIS A 44 -0.95 -8.20 13.71
C HIS A 44 -2.29 -8.41 14.42
N LYS A 45 -2.60 -7.55 15.37
CA LYS A 45 -3.86 -7.54 16.12
C LYS A 45 -4.52 -6.18 15.99
N LYS A 46 -5.84 -6.17 16.13
CA LYS A 46 -6.69 -4.96 16.11
C LYS A 46 -6.19 -3.82 17.00
N ARG A 47 -5.59 -4.16 18.15
CA ARG A 47 -5.06 -3.22 19.14
C ARG A 47 -3.66 -2.68 18.84
N GLU A 48 -2.94 -3.35 17.96
CA GLU A 48 -1.59 -2.99 17.50
C GLU A 48 -1.63 -2.26 16.15
N ALA A 49 -2.84 -2.08 15.62
CA ALA A 49 -3.11 -1.39 14.38
C ALA A 49 -2.74 0.10 14.45
N HIS A 50 -1.77 0.51 13.65
CA HIS A 50 -1.37 1.90 13.50
C HIS A 50 -0.81 2.16 12.10
N ILE A 51 -0.64 3.43 11.76
CA ILE A 51 0.01 3.85 10.51
C ILE A 51 1.50 4.03 10.81
N GLN A 52 2.35 3.49 9.95
CA GLN A 52 3.79 3.58 10.09
C GLN A 52 4.47 3.80 8.74
N THR A 53 5.75 4.15 8.80
CA THR A 53 6.64 4.21 7.64
C THR A 53 7.61 3.05 7.68
N THR A 54 7.86 2.42 6.53
CA THR A 54 8.90 1.40 6.34
C THR A 54 9.62 1.61 5.02
N ASP A 55 10.82 1.05 4.87
CA ASP A 55 11.46 0.94 3.56
C ASP A 55 10.75 -0.11 2.67
N LEU A 56 10.98 -0.04 1.36
CA LEU A 56 10.36 -0.95 0.38
C LEU A 56 10.66 -2.44 0.64
N SER A 57 11.88 -2.78 1.08
CA SER A 57 12.26 -4.17 1.36
C SER A 57 11.47 -4.73 2.55
N THR A 58 11.36 -3.96 3.62
CA THR A 58 10.55 -4.26 4.80
C THR A 58 9.07 -4.37 4.43
N PHE A 59 8.55 -3.46 3.60
CA PHE A 59 7.16 -3.51 3.12
C PHE A 59 6.87 -4.79 2.33
N VAL A 60 7.72 -5.14 1.35
CA VAL A 60 7.54 -6.31 0.48
C VAL A 60 7.67 -7.62 1.25
N SER A 61 8.61 -7.69 2.19
CA SER A 61 8.83 -8.89 3.02
C SER A 61 7.60 -9.21 3.87
N GLY A 62 6.79 -8.19 4.20
CA GLY A 62 5.67 -8.30 5.12
C GLY A 62 6.14 -8.60 6.55
N SER A 63 5.18 -8.75 7.46
CA SER A 63 5.50 -9.08 8.84
C SER A 63 6.20 -10.44 8.96
N SER A 64 7.08 -10.55 9.95
CA SER A 64 8.19 -11.50 10.15
C SER A 64 7.87 -13.01 10.19
N HIS A 65 6.69 -13.46 9.75
CA HIS A 65 6.42 -14.90 9.57
C HIS A 65 7.10 -15.42 8.28
N ARG A 66 8.35 -15.85 8.49
CA ARG A 66 9.39 -16.39 7.60
C ARG A 66 9.02 -17.42 6.52
N VAL A 67 7.75 -17.76 6.28
CA VAL A 67 7.38 -18.85 5.34
C VAL A 67 6.80 -18.33 4.01
N ALA A 68 6.32 -17.08 3.95
CA ALA A 68 5.65 -16.54 2.75
C ALA A 68 6.50 -15.56 1.91
N SER A 69 7.68 -15.15 2.35
CA SER A 69 8.44 -14.04 1.74
C SER A 69 9.03 -14.32 0.36
N LYS A 70 9.24 -15.59 -0.01
CA LYS A 70 9.99 -15.92 -1.24
C LYS A 70 9.24 -15.66 -2.55
N ASN A 71 7.92 -15.48 -2.54
CA ASN A 71 7.11 -15.36 -3.75
C ASN A 71 6.20 -14.12 -3.79
N ARG A 72 6.31 -13.20 -2.82
CA ARG A 72 5.47 -12.01 -2.80
C ARG A 72 5.81 -11.13 -4.00
N GLN A 73 4.79 -10.74 -4.74
CA GLN A 73 4.90 -9.85 -5.88
C GLN A 73 4.54 -8.44 -5.44
N LEU A 74 5.22 -7.45 -6.03
CA LEU A 74 4.86 -6.05 -5.88
C LEU A 74 4.02 -5.61 -7.08
N TYR A 75 2.95 -4.88 -6.77
CA TYR A 75 2.01 -4.38 -7.75
C TYR A 75 1.80 -2.89 -7.57
N LEU A 76 1.62 -2.19 -8.69
CA LEU A 76 1.16 -0.81 -8.74
C LEU A 76 -0.35 -0.80 -8.99
N VAL A 77 -1.10 -0.05 -8.18
CA VAL A 77 -2.55 0.14 -8.35
C VAL A 77 -2.79 1.31 -9.31
N HIS A 78 -3.47 1.04 -10.41
CA HIS A 78 -3.80 2.01 -11.44
C HIS A 78 -5.13 2.73 -11.16
N TYR A 79 -5.12 4.04 -11.38
CA TYR A 79 -6.28 4.92 -11.33
C TYR A 79 -6.40 5.66 -12.66
N GLU A 80 -7.61 5.81 -13.19
CA GLU A 80 -7.84 6.48 -14.49
C GLU A 80 -7.38 7.95 -14.48
N ASN A 81 -7.47 8.61 -13.31
CA ASN A 81 -7.09 10.02 -13.13
C ASN A 81 -5.79 10.15 -12.30
N ASP A 82 -4.68 9.59 -12.79
CA ASP A 82 -3.37 9.69 -12.13
C ASP A 82 -2.52 10.87 -12.56
N THR A 83 -2.99 12.07 -12.21
CA THR A 83 -2.28 13.32 -12.42
C THR A 83 -1.24 13.59 -11.33
N PHE A 84 -0.30 14.50 -11.63
CA PHE A 84 0.71 14.94 -10.68
C PHE A 84 0.10 15.58 -9.43
N GLU A 85 -0.95 16.40 -9.57
CA GLU A 85 -1.63 16.99 -8.41
C GLU A 85 -2.21 15.91 -7.50
N LYS A 86 -2.80 14.85 -8.07
CA LYS A 86 -3.33 13.73 -7.28
C LYS A 86 -2.25 12.93 -6.60
N GLN A 87 -1.08 12.78 -7.21
CA GLN A 87 0.08 12.17 -6.57
C GLN A 87 0.54 12.98 -5.34
N GLN A 88 0.63 14.30 -5.47
CA GLN A 88 0.99 15.19 -4.36
C GLN A 88 -0.04 15.15 -3.23
N GLU A 89 -1.34 15.21 -3.56
CA GLU A 89 -2.43 15.07 -2.59
C GLU A 89 -2.38 13.72 -1.87
N THR A 90 -2.09 12.64 -2.61
CA THR A 90 -1.93 11.30 -2.03
C THR A 90 -0.80 11.24 -1.01
N CYS A 91 0.35 11.84 -1.34
CA CYS A 91 1.47 11.98 -0.40
C CYS A 91 1.08 12.80 0.82
N GLN A 92 0.37 13.91 0.63
CA GLN A 92 -0.05 14.80 1.71
C GLN A 92 -0.96 14.06 2.69
N HIS A 93 -2.00 13.40 2.21
CA HIS A 93 -2.88 12.60 3.05
C HIS A 93 -2.13 11.49 3.81
N ALA A 94 -1.20 10.79 3.15
CA ALA A 94 -0.40 9.76 3.82
C ALA A 94 0.44 10.32 4.97
N LYS A 95 1.07 11.49 4.78
CA LYS A 95 1.86 12.19 5.80
C LYS A 95 0.99 12.70 6.95
N GLU A 96 -0.14 13.32 6.67
CA GLU A 96 -1.08 13.79 7.70
C GLU A 96 -1.61 12.65 8.58
N MET A 97 -1.81 11.47 7.98
CA MET A 97 -2.27 10.30 8.72
C MET A 97 -1.16 9.69 9.60
N LEU A 98 0.11 9.81 9.22
CA LEU A 98 1.25 9.45 10.09
C LEU A 98 1.32 10.31 11.34
N GLU A 99 0.96 11.60 11.25
CA GLU A 99 0.91 12.52 12.40
C GLU A 99 -0.27 12.22 13.35
N LYS A 100 -1.21 11.38 12.93
CA LYS A 100 -2.41 10.99 13.71
C LYS A 100 -2.46 9.47 13.95
N PRO A 101 -1.39 8.83 14.44
CA PRO A 101 -1.25 7.36 14.41
C PRO A 101 -2.28 6.61 15.27
N TYR A 102 -2.88 7.28 16.27
CA TYR A 102 -3.86 6.70 17.20
C TYR A 102 -5.34 7.02 16.86
N SER A 103 -5.60 7.79 15.79
CA SER A 103 -6.95 8.21 15.41
C SER A 103 -7.74 7.14 14.66
N CYS A 104 -7.08 6.13 14.09
CA CYS A 104 -7.70 5.09 13.29
C CYS A 104 -7.76 3.76 14.03
N LYS A 105 -8.87 3.49 14.73
CA LYS A 105 -9.13 2.14 15.28
C LYS A 105 -9.41 1.16 14.14
N PHE A 106 -8.56 0.15 13.93
CA PHE A 106 -8.73 -0.81 12.84
C PHE A 106 -10.14 -1.40 12.76
N HIS A 107 -10.66 -1.45 11.53
CA HIS A 107 -11.97 -1.95 11.19
C HIS A 107 -11.85 -2.71 9.86
N LEU A 108 -12.10 -4.03 9.89
CA LEU A 108 -11.83 -4.93 8.77
C LEU A 108 -12.44 -4.46 7.43
N LEU A 109 -13.60 -3.78 7.49
CA LEU A 109 -14.34 -3.27 6.33
C LEU A 109 -14.02 -1.82 5.92
N ARG A 110 -13.37 -1.01 6.77
CA ARG A 110 -13.26 0.47 6.58
C ARG A 110 -11.91 1.08 6.97
N LEU A 111 -11.12 0.40 7.81
CA LEU A 111 -9.86 0.87 8.37
C LEU A 111 -8.86 -0.30 8.32
N ASN A 112 -8.65 -0.83 7.11
CA ASN A 112 -7.59 -1.79 6.76
C ASN A 112 -6.57 -1.09 5.83
N CYS A 113 -5.49 -1.78 5.45
CA CYS A 113 -4.43 -1.21 4.62
C CYS A 113 -4.92 -0.73 3.24
N GLU A 114 -5.88 -1.43 2.62
CA GLU A 114 -6.50 -1.01 1.36
C GLU A 114 -7.33 0.25 1.54
N SER A 115 -8.20 0.30 2.56
CA SER A 115 -9.02 1.48 2.85
C SER A 115 -8.17 2.71 3.15
N PHE A 116 -7.04 2.53 3.84
CA PHE A 116 -6.07 3.59 4.07
C PHE A 116 -5.48 4.11 2.76
N ALA A 117 -4.93 3.21 1.93
CA ALA A 117 -4.29 3.64 0.69
C ALA A 117 -5.29 4.27 -0.29
N ARG A 118 -6.54 3.77 -0.32
CA ARG A 118 -7.63 4.38 -1.06
C ARG A 118 -8.03 5.73 -0.50
N PHE A 119 -8.13 5.88 0.83
CA PHE A 119 -8.39 7.19 1.43
C PHE A 119 -7.33 8.21 1.04
N CYS A 120 -6.04 7.85 1.15
CA CYS A 120 -4.98 8.74 0.71
C CYS A 120 -5.18 9.17 -0.74
N ARG A 121 -5.61 8.23 -1.60
CA ARG A 121 -5.73 8.46 -3.03
C ARG A 121 -6.99 9.21 -3.46
N THR A 122 -8.13 8.95 -2.83
CA THR A 122 -9.45 9.40 -3.29
C THR A 122 -10.21 10.22 -2.26
N GLY A 123 -9.68 10.37 -1.04
CA GLY A 123 -10.37 10.96 0.11
C GLY A 123 -11.45 10.07 0.72
N GLU A 124 -11.62 8.83 0.24
CA GLU A 124 -12.70 7.93 0.67
C GLU A 124 -12.19 6.67 1.38
N TRP A 125 -12.74 6.38 2.56
CA TRP A 125 -12.48 5.14 3.30
C TRP A 125 -13.35 3.98 2.80
N LYS A 126 -12.93 3.33 1.71
CA LYS A 126 -13.58 2.13 1.15
C LYS A 126 -12.54 1.03 0.93
N SER A 127 -12.88 -0.23 1.21
CA SER A 127 -12.05 -1.41 0.88
C SER A 127 -12.84 -2.35 -0.02
N GLU A 128 -12.41 -2.52 -1.26
CA GLU A 128 -13.03 -3.41 -2.23
C GLU A 128 -12.75 -4.89 -1.89
N GLN A 129 -11.60 -5.25 -1.30
CA GLN A 129 -11.34 -6.63 -0.82
C GLN A 129 -12.37 -7.09 0.22
N ALA A 130 -12.69 -6.20 1.15
CA ALA A 130 -13.66 -6.48 2.21
C ALA A 130 -15.12 -6.52 1.71
N ILE A 131 -15.46 -5.77 0.66
CA ILE A 131 -16.79 -5.79 0.04
C ILE A 131 -16.95 -7.02 -0.88
N ALA A 132 -15.89 -7.45 -1.55
CA ALA A 132 -15.96 -8.47 -2.58
C ALA A 132 -15.84 -9.93 -2.08
N LEU A 133 -15.42 -10.20 -0.84
CA LEU A 133 -15.08 -11.56 -0.33
C LEU A 133 -14.12 -12.37 -1.26
N LYS A 134 -13.59 -11.72 -2.29
CA LYS A 134 -12.72 -12.24 -3.35
C LYS A 134 -11.73 -11.12 -3.65
N SER A 135 -10.44 -11.49 -3.66
CA SER A 135 -9.31 -10.81 -4.31
C SER A 135 -9.61 -9.43 -4.90
N PHE A 136 -8.94 -8.39 -4.38
CA PHE A 136 -8.89 -7.03 -4.95
C PHE A 136 -8.92 -7.09 -6.49
N PRO A 137 -9.76 -6.29 -7.17
CA PRO A 137 -9.98 -6.45 -8.59
C PRO A 137 -8.65 -6.36 -9.35
N LEU A 138 -8.17 -7.53 -9.79
CA LEU A 138 -6.87 -7.71 -10.43
C LEU A 138 -6.72 -6.86 -11.69
N LYS A 139 -7.84 -6.37 -12.26
CA LYS A 139 -7.88 -5.42 -13.39
C LYS A 139 -7.18 -4.09 -13.10
N ASN A 140 -7.10 -3.67 -11.84
CA ASN A 140 -6.56 -2.37 -11.46
C ASN A 140 -5.14 -2.48 -10.91
N ILE A 141 -4.49 -3.64 -10.95
CA ILE A 141 -3.11 -3.79 -10.46
C ILE A 141 -2.19 -4.31 -11.55
N ARG A 142 -0.97 -3.79 -11.60
CA ARG A 142 0.08 -4.24 -12.52
C ARG A 142 1.27 -4.75 -11.73
N ASN A 143 1.69 -5.98 -11.99
CA ASN A 143 2.92 -6.53 -11.41
C ASN A 143 4.12 -5.74 -11.97
N ILE A 144 4.95 -5.21 -11.08
CA ILE A 144 6.14 -4.43 -11.45
C ILE A 144 7.47 -5.18 -11.24
N CYS A 145 7.44 -6.39 -10.65
CA CYS A 145 8.61 -7.27 -10.50
C CYS A 145 8.90 -8.14 -11.74
N LYS A 146 7.93 -8.35 -12.65
CA LYS A 146 8.17 -9.13 -13.87
C LYS A 146 8.91 -8.29 -14.91
N LYS A 147 10.06 -8.79 -15.39
CA LYS A 147 10.64 -8.36 -16.66
C LYS A 147 9.63 -8.68 -17.78
N ASN A 148 9.33 -7.70 -18.62
CA ASN A 148 8.60 -7.95 -19.86
C ASN A 148 9.42 -8.89 -20.76
#